data_AF-A0A8D9S5J2-F1
#
_entry.id   AF-A0A8D9S5J2-F1
#
_cell.length_a   1.000
_cell.length_b   1.000
_cell.length_c   1.000
_cell.angle_alpha   90.00
_cell.angle_beta   90.00
_cell.angle_gamma   90.00
#
_symmetry.space_group_name_H-M   'P 1'
#
loop_
_entity.id
_entity.type
_entity.pdbx_description
1 polymer ?
#
loop_
_entity_poly.entity_id
_entity_poly.type
_entity_poly.pdbx_seq_one_letter_code
_entity_poly.pdbx_strand_id
1 'polypeptide(L)'
;HTQADTNTPEAGKVTVNKGETPSAQSAISNNKELPEGTQYDWKEPIDTTTPGDKTGTVVVTYPDGSSEEVPGVTVHVNSDTDLINAKAGNTPDVPRGVE
;
A
#
# COMPACT_ATOMS: atom_id res chain seq x y z
N HIS A 1 7.17 -18.99 22.80
CA HIS A 1 7.03 -18.79 21.35
C HIS A 1 6.33 -17.46 21.19
N THR A 2 6.87 -16.56 20.38
CA THR A 2 6.33 -15.20 20.21
C THR A 2 5.25 -15.18 19.13
N GLN A 3 4.47 -14.10 19.03
CA GLN A 3 3.55 -13.98 17.91
C GLN A 3 4.30 -13.86 16.57
N ALA A 4 5.48 -13.24 16.57
CA ALA A 4 6.34 -13.16 15.39
C ALA A 4 6.79 -14.55 14.90
N ASP A 5 7.08 -15.50 15.80
CA ASP A 5 7.44 -16.86 15.38
C ASP A 5 6.26 -17.68 14.80
N THR A 6 5.01 -17.38 15.20
CA THR A 6 3.81 -18.10 14.73
C THR A 6 3.21 -17.53 13.45
N ASN A 7 3.40 -16.23 13.22
CA ASN A 7 2.78 -15.52 12.12
C ASN A 7 3.79 -15.35 10.99
N THR A 8 3.29 -15.23 9.76
CA THR A 8 4.15 -14.96 8.61
C THR A 8 3.48 -13.88 7.78
N PRO A 9 3.79 -12.60 8.01
CA PRO A 9 3.23 -11.51 7.24
C PRO A 9 3.71 -11.58 5.79
N GLU A 10 2.78 -11.40 4.85
CA GLU A 10 3.06 -11.51 3.42
C GLU A 10 3.12 -10.14 2.76
N ALA A 11 4.23 -9.88 2.08
CA ALA A 11 4.37 -8.66 1.30
C ALA A 11 3.28 -8.57 0.22
N GLY A 12 2.73 -7.36 0.05
CA GLY A 12 1.68 -7.07 -0.91
C GLY A 12 2.03 -5.92 -1.84
N LYS A 13 1.02 -5.54 -2.62
CA LYS A 13 1.06 -4.37 -3.49
C LYS A 13 -0.02 -3.39 -3.07
N VAL A 14 0.37 -2.14 -2.85
CA VAL A 14 -0.55 -1.03 -2.62
C VAL A 14 -0.40 0.00 -3.75
N THR A 15 -1.50 0.60 -4.14
CA THR A 15 -1.52 1.69 -5.13
C THR A 15 -1.96 2.97 -4.44
N VAL A 16 -1.21 4.05 -4.66
CA VAL A 16 -1.48 5.37 -4.08
C VAL A 16 -1.29 6.45 -5.13
N ASN A 17 -1.87 7.62 -4.89
CA ASN A 17 -1.66 8.76 -5.78
C ASN A 17 -0.39 9.52 -5.43
N LYS A 18 0.06 10.32 -6.39
CA LYS A 18 1.24 11.15 -6.23
C LYS A 18 1.09 12.09 -5.03
N GLY A 19 2.07 12.07 -4.13
CA GLY A 19 2.08 12.87 -2.90
C GLY A 19 1.22 12.31 -1.76
N GLU A 20 0.53 11.18 -1.94
CA GLU A 20 -0.17 10.51 -0.84
C GLU A 20 0.79 9.65 -0.02
N THR A 21 0.49 9.48 1.27
CA THR A 21 1.26 8.58 2.14
C THR A 21 0.64 7.17 2.10
N PRO A 22 1.37 6.14 1.68
CA PRO A 22 0.85 4.79 1.64
C PRO A 22 0.69 4.22 3.05
N SER A 23 -0.40 3.48 3.28
CA SER A 23 -0.59 2.75 4.53
C SER A 23 0.26 1.48 4.54
N ALA A 24 1.12 1.32 5.54
CA ALA A 24 1.95 0.13 5.71
C ALA A 24 1.09 -1.14 5.94
N GLN A 25 -0.03 -1.00 6.65
CA GLN A 25 -0.97 -2.11 6.86
C GLN A 25 -1.54 -2.63 5.54
N SER A 26 -1.89 -1.73 4.63
CA SER A 26 -2.41 -2.11 3.31
C SER A 26 -1.35 -2.74 2.39
N ALA A 27 -0.08 -2.58 2.72
CA ALA A 27 1.03 -3.20 2.00
C ALA A 27 1.28 -4.65 2.45
N ILE A 28 0.61 -5.15 3.49
CA ILE A 28 0.63 -6.55 3.92
C ILE A 28 -0.62 -7.25 3.40
N SER A 29 -0.45 -8.28 2.56
CA SER A 29 -1.56 -8.97 1.86
C SER A 29 -2.49 -9.71 2.83
N ASN A 30 -1.93 -10.33 3.86
CA ASN A 30 -2.63 -11.13 4.86
C ASN A 30 -2.85 -10.37 6.19
N ASN A 31 -2.90 -9.03 6.16
CA ASN A 31 -3.08 -8.22 7.38
C ASN A 31 -4.30 -8.59 8.22
N LYS A 32 -5.32 -9.20 7.62
CA LYS A 32 -6.55 -9.67 8.29
C LYS A 32 -6.40 -10.99 9.03
N GLU A 33 -5.37 -11.77 8.69
CA GLU A 33 -5.06 -13.05 9.34
C GLU A 33 -4.14 -12.86 10.55
N LEU A 34 -3.52 -11.68 10.66
CA LEU A 34 -2.68 -11.31 11.78
C LEU A 34 -3.53 -10.94 13.01
N PRO A 35 -2.98 -11.08 14.23
CA PRO A 35 -3.69 -10.78 15.46
C PRO A 35 -4.23 -9.34 15.49
N GLU A 36 -5.43 -9.14 16.03
CA GLU A 36 -5.95 -7.79 16.27
C GLU A 36 -5.03 -7.00 17.21
N GLY A 37 -4.79 -5.73 16.89
CA GLY A 37 -3.83 -4.89 17.61
C GLY A 37 -2.41 -4.92 17.04
N THR A 38 -2.15 -5.73 16.01
CA THR A 38 -0.90 -5.65 15.24
C THR A 38 -0.76 -4.27 14.59
N GLN A 39 0.41 -3.65 14.76
CA GLN A 39 0.77 -2.37 14.19
C GLN A 39 1.69 -2.55 12.99
N TYR A 40 1.60 -1.61 12.05
CA TYR A 40 2.32 -1.68 10.78
C TYR A 40 2.93 -0.32 10.49
N ASP A 41 4.24 -0.28 10.37
CA ASP A 41 4.98 0.95 10.11
C ASP A 41 5.96 0.73 8.96
N TRP A 42 6.24 1.78 8.21
CA TRP A 42 7.28 1.73 7.20
C TRP A 42 8.65 1.81 7.88
N LYS A 43 9.55 0.88 7.57
CA LYS A 43 10.95 0.96 8.04
C LYS A 43 11.61 2.25 7.51
N GLU A 44 11.30 2.59 6.26
CA GLU A 44 11.80 3.78 5.58
C GLU A 44 10.65 4.49 4.85
N PRO A 45 10.65 5.83 4.82
CA PRO A 45 9.61 6.59 4.13
C PRO A 45 9.62 6.30 2.62
N ILE A 46 8.45 6.03 2.06
CA ILE A 46 8.30 5.76 0.63
C ILE A 46 8.10 7.08 -0.12
N ASP A 47 8.98 7.35 -1.10
CA ASP A 47 8.80 8.48 -2.01
C ASP A 47 7.61 8.25 -2.95
N THR A 48 6.51 8.94 -2.67
CA THR A 48 5.32 8.97 -3.53
C THR A 48 5.22 10.23 -4.38
N THR A 49 6.25 11.08 -4.38
CA THR A 49 6.25 12.29 -5.21
C THR A 49 6.54 11.99 -6.68
N THR A 50 7.11 10.82 -6.96
CA THR A 50 7.43 10.35 -8.31
C THR A 50 6.58 9.14 -8.67
N PRO A 51 5.88 9.14 -9.83
CA PRO A 51 5.10 8.00 -10.28
C PRO A 51 5.99 6.77 -10.58
N GLY A 52 5.40 5.58 -10.45
CA GLY A 52 6.06 4.29 -10.68
C GLY A 52 6.01 3.35 -9.48
N ASP A 53 6.55 2.15 -9.66
CA ASP A 53 6.65 1.15 -8.59
C ASP A 53 7.87 1.41 -7.70
N LYS A 54 7.63 1.45 -6.39
CA LYS A 54 8.64 1.61 -5.35
C LYS A 54 8.65 0.36 -4.48
N THR A 55 9.82 -0.12 -4.09
CA THR A 55 9.93 -1.22 -3.12
C THR A 55 10.15 -0.65 -1.73
N GLY A 56 9.47 -1.22 -0.73
CA GLY A 56 9.61 -0.82 0.66
C GLY A 56 9.78 -2.02 1.60
N THR A 57 9.89 -1.69 2.88
CA THR A 57 9.92 -2.67 3.98
C THR A 57 8.95 -2.21 5.06
N VAL A 58 8.08 -3.12 5.50
CA VAL A 58 7.13 -2.88 6.59
C VAL A 58 7.64 -3.56 7.86
N VAL A 59 7.62 -2.85 8.97
CA VAL A 59 7.83 -3.38 10.31
C VAL A 59 6.46 -3.71 10.90
N VAL A 60 6.25 -4.98 11.23
CA VAL A 60 5.03 -5.49 11.85
C VAL A 60 5.30 -5.65 13.34
N THR A 61 4.56 -4.92 14.19
CA THR A 61 4.68 -5.01 15.65
C THR A 61 3.43 -5.66 16.22
N TYR A 62 3.59 -6.81 16.86
CA TYR A 62 2.51 -7.59 17.42
C TYR A 62 2.12 -7.10 18.82
N PRO A 63 0.89 -7.39 19.29
CA PRO A 63 0.44 -6.98 20.62
C PRO A 63 1.21 -7.64 21.77
N ASP A 64 1.92 -8.76 21.55
CA ASP A 64 2.85 -9.32 22.54
C ASP A 64 4.15 -8.52 22.69
N GLY A 65 4.36 -7.49 21.86
CA GLY A 65 5.55 -6.64 21.81
C GLY A 65 6.66 -7.18 20.89
N SER A 66 6.48 -8.35 20.28
CA SER A 66 7.40 -8.87 19.28
C SER A 66 7.21 -8.16 17.94
N SER A 67 8.24 -8.15 17.10
CA SER A 67 8.18 -7.49 15.79
C SER A 67 8.97 -8.24 14.73
N GLU A 68 8.53 -8.13 13.48
CA GLU A 68 9.24 -8.67 12.31
C GLU A 68 9.27 -7.66 11.15
N GLU A 69 10.27 -7.80 10.28
CA GLU A 69 10.46 -6.97 9.10
C GLU A 69 10.05 -7.72 7.83
N VAL A 70 9.22 -7.06 7.01
CA VAL A 70 8.65 -7.63 5.79
C VAL A 70 9.16 -6.84 4.59
N PRO A 71 10.29 -7.25 4.00
CA PRO A 71 10.82 -6.62 2.80
C PRO A 71 10.03 -7.03 1.55
N GLY A 72 10.15 -6.25 0.48
CA GLY A 72 9.63 -6.62 -0.84
C GLY A 72 8.18 -6.20 -1.09
N VAL A 73 7.60 -5.36 -0.23
CA VAL A 73 6.30 -4.74 -0.54
C VAL A 73 6.46 -3.76 -1.68
N THR A 74 5.44 -3.67 -2.54
CA THR A 74 5.44 -2.79 -3.70
C THR A 74 4.42 -1.67 -3.52
N VAL A 75 4.86 -0.42 -3.62
CA VAL A 75 4.00 0.77 -3.63
C VAL A 75 3.98 1.32 -5.06
N HIS A 76 2.85 1.21 -5.73
CA HIS A 76 2.64 1.82 -7.03
C HIS A 76 2.11 3.23 -6.86
N VAL A 77 2.84 4.20 -7.41
CA VAL A 77 2.45 5.61 -7.39
C VAL A 77 1.83 5.97 -8.74
N ASN A 78 0.54 6.31 -8.74
CA ASN A 78 -0.18 6.71 -9.93
C ASN A 78 0.40 7.99 -10.53
N SER A 79 0.41 8.06 -11.86
CA SER A 79 0.77 9.26 -12.61
C SER A 79 -0.38 10.25 -12.69
N ASP A 80 -0.07 11.52 -12.93
CA ASP A 80 -1.07 12.57 -13.15
C ASP A 80 -2.06 12.20 -14.28
N THR A 81 -1.61 11.53 -15.34
CA THR A 81 -2.47 11.03 -16.43
C THR A 81 -3.44 9.91 -15.99
N ASP A 82 -3.00 9.04 -15.08
CA ASP A 82 -3.82 7.93 -14.56
C ASP A 82 -4.94 8.47 -13.65
N LEU A 83 -4.61 9.46 -12.82
CA LEU A 83 -5.55 10.21 -12.00
C LEU A 83 -6.64 10.93 -12.80
N ILE A 84 -6.26 11.53 -13.93
CA ILE A 84 -7.21 12.22 -14.82
C ILE A 84 -8.23 11.22 -15.38
N ASN A 85 -7.80 9.99 -15.70
CA ASN A 85 -8.68 8.93 -16.18
C ASN A 85 -9.57 8.35 -15.06
N ALA A 86 -9.04 8.17 -13.84
CA ALA A 86 -9.80 7.66 -12.70
C ALA A 86 -10.88 8.64 -12.21
N LYS A 87 -10.61 9.96 -12.27
CA LYS A 87 -11.58 11.01 -11.91
C LYS A 87 -12.63 11.25 -13.01
N ALA A 88 -12.30 10.99 -14.28
CA ALA A 88 -13.24 11.07 -15.39
C ALA A 88 -14.27 9.92 -15.43
N GLY A 89 -14.09 8.88 -14.61
CA GLY A 89 -14.98 7.71 -14.55
C GLY A 89 -16.35 7.93 -13.89
N ASN A 90 -16.69 9.14 -13.42
CA ASN A 90 -18.04 9.45 -12.91
C ASN A 90 -18.74 10.59 -13.68
N THR A 91 -18.63 10.58 -15.00
CA THR A 91 -19.64 11.12 -15.91
C THR A 91 -19.78 10.18 -17.11
N PRO A 92 -20.99 9.71 -17.47
CA PRO A 92 -21.19 9.13 -18.79
C PRO A 92 -20.97 10.25 -19.82
N ASP A 93 -19.80 10.29 -20.44
CA ASP A 93 -19.53 11.22 -21.53
C ASP A 93 -20.23 10.73 -22.78
N VAL A 94 -21.43 11.28 -22.95
CA VAL A 94 -22.20 11.32 -24.19
C VAL A 94 -21.33 11.89 -25.32
N PRO A 95 -21.20 11.22 -26.49
CA PRO A 95 -20.44 11.79 -27.60
C PRO A 95 -21.21 12.99 -28.19
N ARG A 96 -20.62 14.18 -28.13
CA ARG A 96 -20.97 15.34 -28.98
C ARG A 96 -19.67 15.90 -29.58
N GLY A 97 -19.45 15.93 -30.89
CA GLY A 97 -20.31 15.52 -31.99
C GLY A 97 -19.62 15.67 -33.35
N VAL A 98 -20.35 15.21 -34.36
CA VAL A 98 -20.51 15.74 -35.74
C VAL A 98 -19.29 16.25 -36.51
N GLU A 99 -18.93 15.50 -37.56
CA GLU A 99 -18.92 15.98 -38.95
C GLU A 99 -19.61 14.94 -39.85
#